data_AF-A0A3C8CAD5-F1
#
_entry.id   AF-A0A3C8CAD5-F1
#
_cell.length_a   1.000
_cell.length_b   1.000
_cell.length_c   1.000
_cell.angle_alpha   90.00
_cell.angle_beta   90.00
_cell.angle_gamma   90.00
#
_symmetry.space_group_name_H-M   'P 1'
#
loop_
_entity.id
_entity.type
_entity.pdbx_description
1 polymer ?
#
loop_
_entity_poly.entity_id
_entity_poly.type
_entity_poly.pdbx_seq_one_letter_code
_entity_poly.pdbx_strand_id
1 'polypeptide(L)'
;MPLTESTKHKLDTLVQFIIGVDLAVLLVIFLSSQFGVSFPFPLPGRRLNNPLALLLILFSIRGMLNVPFRERYLGTLSKLLTCTPHRFYFFAFLIAVQCALQVMWFAYPENFHWNLNAEQGYGTHFAAIQLYILGLVVMITAWADCGKEAEWKEKLPWYLVAGVYFYIGLDDCIGIHENFIVWTRRLIPEATVFHFIHEWLWFYAPIILVVIIFLSRFFLKKFRYSWGILITMFVALTFWVSVLLLEGLAKSIVDPMGLDYGRLLIGIEEGSEMFGATLFMLGFSIHLKNIAPGESPTPNGQ
;
A
#
# COMPACT_ATOMS: atom_id res chain seq x y z
N MET A 1 20.79 18.75 15.05
CA MET A 1 20.73 18.57 16.52
C MET A 1 19.60 17.60 16.84
N PRO A 2 19.83 16.58 17.68
CA PRO A 2 18.75 15.70 18.13
C PRO A 2 17.73 16.49 18.97
N LEU A 3 16.43 16.22 18.78
CA LEU A 3 15.36 16.83 19.57
C LEU A 3 15.48 16.43 21.05
N THR A 4 15.28 17.38 21.96
CA THR A 4 15.20 17.08 23.40
C THR A 4 13.95 16.24 23.70
N GLU A 5 13.98 15.41 24.74
CA GLU A 5 12.83 14.59 25.16
C GLU A 5 11.59 15.44 25.48
N SER A 6 11.77 16.62 26.09
CA SER A 6 10.69 17.59 26.32
C SER A 6 10.06 18.08 25.01
N THR A 7 10.88 18.36 23.99
CA THR A 7 10.38 18.75 22.66
C THR A 7 9.64 17.60 21.98
N LYS A 8 10.18 16.37 22.04
CA LYS A 8 9.51 15.18 21.49
C LYS A 8 8.14 14.94 22.12
N HIS A 9 8.03 15.07 23.45
CA HIS A 9 6.76 14.91 24.16
C HIS A 9 5.72 15.95 23.74
N LYS A 10 6.11 17.23 23.64
CA LYS A 10 5.22 18.30 23.17
C LYS A 10 4.73 18.05 21.74
N LEU A 11 5.65 17.62 20.85
CA LEU A 11 5.31 17.29 19.47
C LEU A 11 4.39 16.05 19.39
N ASP A 12 4.64 15.00 20.17
CA ASP A 12 3.76 13.82 20.23
C ASP A 12 2.35 14.20 20.70
N THR A 13 2.25 15.07 21.71
CA THR A 13 0.94 15.59 22.17
C THR A 13 0.21 16.34 21.07
N LEU A 14 0.92 17.20 20.33
CA LEU A 14 0.35 17.92 19.18
C LEU A 14 -0.09 16.94 18.08
N VAL A 15 0.73 15.95 17.74
CA VAL A 15 0.40 14.94 16.73
C VAL A 15 -0.84 14.14 17.14
N GLN A 16 -0.96 13.74 18.41
CA GLN A 16 -2.15 13.05 18.92
C GLN A 16 -3.42 13.91 18.82
N PHE A 17 -3.30 15.21 19.12
CA PHE A 17 -4.41 16.14 18.93
C PHE A 17 -4.82 16.23 17.46
N ILE A 18 -3.86 16.37 16.54
CA ILE A 18 -4.15 16.43 15.10
C ILE A 18 -4.78 15.12 14.62
N ILE A 19 -4.28 13.95 15.05
CA ILE A 19 -4.91 12.65 14.75
C ILE A 19 -6.37 12.62 15.21
N GLY A 20 -6.66 13.12 16.42
CA GLY A 20 -8.03 13.18 16.94
C GLY A 20 -8.95 14.05 16.09
N VAL A 21 -8.47 15.22 15.65
CA VAL A 21 -9.21 16.11 14.74
C VAL A 21 -9.41 15.45 13.38
N ASP A 22 -8.38 14.84 12.82
CA ASP A 22 -8.40 14.20 11.51
C ASP A 22 -9.35 12.99 11.46
N LEU A 23 -9.39 12.18 12.53
CA LEU A 23 -10.38 11.11 12.69
C LEU A 23 -11.82 11.65 12.76
N ALA A 24 -12.04 12.79 13.42
CA ALA A 24 -13.35 13.43 13.45
C ALA A 24 -13.75 13.93 12.05
N VAL A 25 -12.80 14.49 11.30
CA VAL A 25 -13.00 14.90 9.89
C VAL A 25 -13.36 13.70 9.01
N LEU A 26 -12.60 12.60 9.10
CA LEU A 26 -12.89 11.34 8.41
C LEU A 26 -14.30 10.84 8.73
N LEU A 27 -14.68 10.82 10.01
CA LEU A 27 -16.01 10.37 10.44
C LEU A 27 -17.12 11.27 9.88
N VAL A 28 -16.95 12.59 9.91
CA VAL A 28 -17.93 13.54 9.36
C VAL A 28 -18.10 13.34 7.86
N ILE A 29 -16.99 13.21 7.10
CA ILE A 29 -17.04 12.96 5.66
C ILE A 29 -17.70 11.59 5.37
N PHE A 30 -17.37 10.57 6.15
CA PHE A 30 -17.96 9.24 6.01
C PHE A 30 -19.47 9.27 6.26
N LEU A 31 -19.93 9.87 7.37
CA LEU A 31 -21.35 9.96 7.71
C LEU A 31 -22.14 10.76 6.68
N SER A 32 -21.56 11.86 6.18
CA SER A 32 -22.21 12.66 5.15
C SER A 32 -22.28 11.94 3.81
N SER A 33 -21.19 11.29 3.37
CA SER A 33 -21.15 10.59 2.09
C SER A 33 -21.98 9.31 2.06
N GLN A 34 -21.97 8.51 3.14
CA GLN A 34 -22.64 7.21 3.17
C GLN A 34 -24.10 7.29 3.57
N PHE A 35 -24.43 8.15 4.54
CA PHE A 35 -25.76 8.18 5.15
C PHE A 35 -26.50 9.48 4.87
N GLY A 36 -25.92 10.41 4.09
CA GLY A 36 -26.54 11.69 3.78
C GLY A 36 -26.72 12.59 5.00
N VAL A 37 -25.94 12.37 6.08
CA VAL A 37 -26.03 13.19 7.29
C VAL A 37 -25.63 14.63 6.96
N SER A 38 -26.52 15.56 7.29
CA SER A 38 -26.26 16.99 7.16
C SER A 38 -25.65 17.54 8.45
N PHE A 39 -24.67 18.41 8.30
CA PHE A 39 -23.99 19.07 9.41
C PHE A 39 -24.22 20.59 9.33
N PRO A 40 -24.31 21.30 10.47
CA PRO A 40 -24.57 22.74 10.49
C PRO A 40 -23.34 23.60 10.13
N PHE A 41 -22.30 23.00 9.55
CA PHE A 41 -21.03 23.63 9.19
C PHE A 41 -20.55 23.11 7.83
N PRO A 42 -19.73 23.89 7.09
CA PRO A 42 -19.20 23.46 5.81
C PRO A 42 -18.32 22.22 5.98
N LEU A 43 -18.54 21.22 5.13
CA LEU A 43 -17.72 20.02 5.13
C LEU A 43 -16.30 20.36 4.64
N PRO A 44 -15.25 19.82 5.29
CA PRO A 44 -13.86 20.07 4.90
C PRO A 44 -13.48 19.47 3.54
N GLY A 45 -14.38 18.68 2.95
CA GLY A 45 -14.26 18.10 1.61
C GLY A 45 -15.28 16.99 1.41
N ARG A 46 -15.18 16.30 0.27
CA ARG A 46 -15.97 15.09 -0.03
C ARG A 46 -15.12 13.82 -0.11
N ARG A 47 -13.78 13.95 -0.03
CA ARG A 47 -12.82 12.87 -0.26
C ARG A 47 -12.22 12.42 1.06
N LEU A 48 -12.30 11.12 1.34
CA LEU A 48 -11.65 10.51 2.51
C LEU A 48 -10.13 10.40 2.34
N ASN A 49 -9.63 10.45 1.11
CA ASN A 49 -8.23 10.17 0.80
C ASN A 49 -7.23 11.13 1.48
N ASN A 50 -7.47 12.43 1.42
CA ASN A 50 -6.51 13.40 1.97
C ASN A 50 -6.41 13.28 3.50
N PRO A 51 -7.53 13.21 4.24
CA PRO A 51 -7.49 12.88 5.66
C PRO A 51 -6.85 11.50 5.92
N LEU A 52 -7.16 10.47 5.12
CA LEU A 52 -6.53 9.15 5.29
C LEU A 52 -5.00 9.20 5.11
N ALA A 53 -4.51 9.87 4.07
CA ALA A 53 -3.08 10.06 3.85
C ALA A 53 -2.42 10.82 5.02
N LEU A 54 -3.07 11.88 5.50
CA LEU A 54 -2.61 12.64 6.66
C LEU A 54 -2.55 11.74 7.91
N LEU A 55 -3.58 10.94 8.17
CA LEU A 55 -3.63 9.99 9.27
C LEU A 55 -2.43 9.03 9.24
N LEU A 56 -2.17 8.39 8.09
CA LEU A 56 -1.06 7.44 7.91
C LEU A 56 0.31 8.11 8.12
N ILE A 57 0.49 9.34 7.63
CA ILE A 57 1.70 10.14 7.86
C ILE A 57 1.86 10.47 9.35
N LEU A 58 0.79 10.91 10.02
CA LEU A 58 0.82 11.27 11.44
C LEU A 58 1.11 10.05 12.31
N PHE A 59 0.59 8.86 11.98
CA PHE A 59 0.95 7.62 12.65
C PHE A 59 2.45 7.31 12.54
N SER A 60 3.04 7.50 11.36
CA SER A 60 4.49 7.34 11.16
C SER A 60 5.29 8.35 11.99
N ILE A 61 4.92 9.63 11.95
CA ILE A 61 5.57 10.69 12.73
C ILE A 61 5.47 10.40 14.22
N ARG A 62 4.30 9.96 14.70
CA ARG A 62 4.10 9.57 16.09
C ARG A 62 5.02 8.42 16.48
N GLY A 63 5.15 7.40 15.64
CA GLY A 63 6.09 6.30 15.84
C GLY A 63 7.56 6.75 15.92
N MET A 64 7.93 7.81 15.19
CA MET A 64 9.28 8.39 15.28
C MET A 64 9.49 9.19 16.57
N LEU A 65 8.48 9.90 17.04
CA LEU A 65 8.55 10.75 18.24
C LEU A 65 8.43 9.96 19.55
N ASN A 66 7.63 8.88 19.56
CA ASN A 66 7.29 8.11 20.74
C ASN A 66 7.71 6.63 20.57
N VAL A 67 8.89 6.31 21.09
CA VAL A 67 9.49 4.97 21.01
C VAL A 67 8.62 3.90 21.68
N PRO A 68 8.10 4.07 22.92
CA PRO A 68 7.19 3.10 23.53
C PRO A 68 5.94 2.82 22.69
N PHE A 69 5.33 3.84 22.09
CA PHE A 69 4.20 3.69 21.19
C PHE A 69 4.57 2.86 19.95
N ARG A 70 5.69 3.19 19.30
CA ARG A 70 6.21 2.46 18.15
C ARG A 70 6.44 0.98 18.46
N GLU A 71 7.11 0.68 19.57
CA GLU A 71 7.42 -0.70 19.95
C GLU A 71 6.16 -1.51 20.25
N ARG A 72 5.17 -0.90 20.92
CA ARG A 72 3.87 -1.56 21.15
C ARG A 72 3.11 -1.82 19.84
N TYR A 73 3.03 -0.81 18.98
CA TYR A 73 2.30 -0.88 17.71
C TYR A 73 2.93 -1.91 16.76
N LEU A 74 4.24 -1.80 16.50
CA LEU A 74 4.94 -2.73 15.62
C LEU A 74 5.09 -4.13 16.23
N GLY A 75 5.19 -4.23 17.56
CA GLY A 75 5.14 -5.52 18.25
C GLY A 75 3.80 -6.23 18.10
N THR A 76 2.69 -5.48 18.12
CA THR A 76 1.34 -6.02 17.85
C THR A 76 1.23 -6.50 16.42
N LEU A 77 1.68 -5.68 15.45
CA LEU A 77 1.70 -6.06 14.03
C LEU A 77 2.58 -7.28 13.79
N SER A 78 3.78 -7.33 14.36
CA SER A 78 4.68 -8.49 14.25
C SER A 78 4.04 -9.77 14.78
N LYS A 79 3.38 -9.73 15.95
CA LYS A 79 2.63 -10.88 16.50
C LYS A 79 1.49 -11.32 15.58
N LEU A 80 0.71 -10.37 15.06
CA LEU A 80 -0.35 -10.64 14.10
C LEU A 80 0.18 -11.39 12.86
N LEU A 81 1.38 -11.02 12.40
CA LEU A 81 1.99 -11.58 11.19
C LEU A 81 2.72 -12.91 11.43
N THR A 82 3.09 -13.26 12.65
CA THR A 82 3.96 -14.42 12.93
C THR A 82 3.32 -15.50 13.80
N CYS A 83 2.40 -15.13 14.70
CA CYS A 83 1.79 -16.06 15.64
C CYS A 83 0.56 -16.76 15.06
N THR A 84 0.51 -18.08 15.17
CA THR A 84 -0.68 -18.89 14.88
C THR A 84 -1.62 -18.86 16.10
N PRO A 85 -2.96 -18.73 15.95
CA PRO A 85 -3.73 -18.70 14.69
C PRO A 85 -3.92 -17.30 14.09
N HIS A 86 -3.54 -16.24 14.79
CA HIS A 86 -3.79 -14.83 14.43
C HIS A 86 -3.32 -14.50 13.00
N ARG A 87 -2.18 -15.04 12.60
CA ARG A 87 -1.64 -14.94 11.25
C ARG A 87 -2.62 -15.40 10.17
N PHE A 88 -3.25 -16.56 10.36
CA PHE A 88 -4.21 -17.07 9.39
C PHE A 88 -5.46 -16.20 9.33
N TYR A 89 -5.96 -15.74 10.48
CA TYR A 89 -7.11 -14.83 10.51
C TYR A 89 -6.83 -13.51 9.82
N PHE A 90 -5.63 -12.96 9.98
CA PHE A 90 -5.25 -11.72 9.31
C PHE A 90 -5.21 -11.86 7.79
N PHE A 91 -4.53 -12.88 7.24
CA PHE A 91 -4.49 -13.08 5.80
C PHE A 91 -5.85 -13.49 5.22
N ALA A 92 -6.63 -14.31 5.94
CA ALA A 92 -7.99 -14.65 5.54
C ALA A 92 -8.90 -13.40 5.51
N PHE A 93 -8.75 -12.49 6.47
CA PHE A 93 -9.46 -11.22 6.49
C PHE A 93 -9.10 -10.35 5.27
N LEU A 94 -7.81 -10.19 4.95
CA LEU A 94 -7.39 -9.42 3.76
C LEU A 94 -8.01 -9.98 2.47
N ILE A 95 -7.94 -11.30 2.28
CA ILE A 95 -8.53 -11.98 1.12
C ILE A 95 -10.06 -11.80 1.10
N ALA A 96 -10.72 -11.96 2.25
CA ALA A 96 -12.18 -11.79 2.34
C ALA A 96 -12.61 -10.37 1.97
N VAL A 97 -11.89 -9.34 2.42
CA VAL A 97 -12.16 -7.95 2.05
C VAL A 97 -11.94 -7.73 0.55
N GLN A 98 -10.87 -8.27 -0.03
CA GLN A 98 -10.62 -8.17 -1.48
C GLN A 98 -11.72 -8.84 -2.30
N CYS A 99 -12.13 -10.05 -1.91
CA CYS A 99 -13.26 -10.73 -2.56
C CYS A 99 -14.54 -9.91 -2.42
N ALA A 100 -14.81 -9.32 -1.25
CA ALA A 100 -15.98 -8.47 -1.05
C ALA A 100 -15.92 -7.22 -1.95
N LEU A 101 -14.78 -6.55 -2.04
CA LEU A 101 -14.59 -5.40 -2.92
C LEU A 101 -14.84 -5.75 -4.39
N GLN A 102 -14.32 -6.89 -4.85
CA GLN A 102 -14.58 -7.39 -6.20
C GLN A 102 -16.06 -7.72 -6.44
N VAL A 103 -16.70 -8.41 -5.50
CA VAL A 103 -18.13 -8.72 -5.61
C VAL A 103 -18.95 -7.44 -5.68
N MET A 104 -18.64 -6.46 -4.83
CA MET A 104 -19.35 -5.18 -4.81
C MET A 104 -19.09 -4.36 -6.08
N TRP A 105 -17.86 -4.40 -6.62
CA TRP A 105 -17.50 -3.79 -7.90
C TRP A 105 -18.41 -4.29 -9.01
N PHE A 106 -18.67 -5.59 -9.11
CA PHE A 106 -19.53 -6.16 -10.14
C PHE A 106 -21.03 -6.02 -9.83
N ALA A 107 -21.43 -6.14 -8.56
CA ALA A 107 -22.84 -6.08 -8.16
C ALA A 107 -23.43 -4.66 -8.21
N TYR A 108 -22.63 -3.62 -7.97
CA TYR A 108 -23.09 -2.22 -7.87
C TYR A 108 -22.30 -1.26 -8.78
N PRO A 109 -22.40 -1.39 -10.12
CA PRO A 109 -21.62 -0.61 -11.09
C PRO A 109 -21.67 0.89 -10.89
N GLU A 110 -22.89 1.37 -10.65
CA GLU A 110 -23.21 2.80 -10.63
C GLU A 110 -22.85 3.45 -9.29
N ASN A 111 -22.46 2.65 -8.30
CA ASN A 111 -22.11 3.15 -6.98
C ASN A 111 -20.63 3.58 -6.95
N PHE A 112 -20.42 4.88 -6.92
CA PHE A 112 -19.09 5.48 -6.86
C PHE A 112 -18.19 4.93 -5.74
N HIS A 113 -18.74 4.55 -4.58
CA HIS A 113 -17.94 4.04 -3.47
C HIS A 113 -17.40 2.63 -3.70
N TRP A 114 -18.10 1.83 -4.50
CA TRP A 114 -17.68 0.48 -4.90
C TRP A 114 -16.90 0.48 -6.21
N ASN A 115 -16.70 1.66 -6.81
CA ASN A 115 -15.94 1.80 -8.03
C ASN A 115 -14.44 1.58 -7.74
N LEU A 116 -13.88 0.48 -8.23
CA LEU A 116 -12.47 0.17 -8.03
C LEU A 116 -11.57 1.08 -8.86
N ASN A 117 -12.03 1.54 -10.03
CA ASN A 117 -11.30 2.50 -10.87
C ASN A 117 -11.35 3.93 -10.33
N ALA A 118 -12.16 4.20 -9.30
CA ALA A 118 -12.18 5.51 -8.70
C ALA A 118 -11.10 5.57 -7.65
N GLU A 119 -10.14 6.48 -7.78
CA GLU A 119 -9.12 6.74 -6.74
C GLU A 119 -9.71 7.11 -5.37
N GLN A 120 -11.03 7.30 -5.23
CA GLN A 120 -11.70 7.68 -3.98
C GLN A 120 -12.66 6.60 -3.47
N GLY A 121 -12.66 5.42 -4.08
CA GLY A 121 -13.48 4.29 -3.69
C GLY A 121 -12.93 3.56 -2.46
N TYR A 122 -13.73 2.63 -1.94
CA TYR A 122 -13.30 1.77 -0.84
C TYR A 122 -12.13 0.86 -1.22
N GLY A 123 -12.01 0.51 -2.50
CA GLY A 123 -10.87 -0.22 -3.05
C GLY A 123 -9.55 0.52 -2.76
N THR A 124 -9.48 1.79 -3.17
CA THR A 124 -8.30 2.63 -2.98
C THR A 124 -7.98 2.87 -1.49
N HIS A 125 -8.99 3.11 -0.64
CA HIS A 125 -8.75 3.26 0.80
C HIS A 125 -8.17 1.99 1.42
N PHE A 126 -8.68 0.82 1.02
CA PHE A 126 -8.17 -0.45 1.48
C PHE A 126 -6.74 -0.69 0.97
N ALA A 127 -6.49 -0.50 -0.34
CA ALA A 127 -5.17 -0.67 -0.96
C ALA A 127 -4.12 0.22 -0.32
N ALA A 128 -4.42 1.51 -0.09
CA ALA A 128 -3.52 2.45 0.55
C ALA A 128 -3.14 2.02 2.00
N ILE A 129 -4.13 1.60 2.80
CA ILE A 129 -3.89 1.08 4.16
C ILE A 129 -3.07 -0.22 4.09
N GLN A 130 -3.39 -1.11 3.15
CA GLN A 130 -2.70 -2.38 2.97
C GLN A 130 -1.23 -2.17 2.59
N LEU A 131 -0.94 -1.28 1.66
CA LEU A 131 0.42 -0.91 1.23
C LEU A 131 1.20 -0.21 2.34
N TYR A 132 0.53 0.64 3.13
CA TYR A 132 1.13 1.22 4.33
C TYR A 132 1.53 0.14 5.35
N ILE A 133 0.63 -0.80 5.64
CA ILE A 133 0.94 -1.94 6.52
C ILE A 133 2.08 -2.78 5.93
N LEU A 134 2.07 -3.03 4.62
CA LEU A 134 3.15 -3.76 3.93
C LEU A 134 4.50 -3.06 4.11
N GLY A 135 4.57 -1.74 3.92
CA GLY A 135 5.78 -0.96 4.18
C GLY A 135 6.28 -1.10 5.63
N LEU A 136 5.37 -1.10 6.60
CA LEU A 136 5.70 -1.36 8.00
C LEU A 136 6.21 -2.79 8.22
N VAL A 137 5.60 -3.80 7.57
CA VAL A 137 6.05 -5.19 7.61
C VAL A 137 7.48 -5.30 7.10
N VAL A 138 7.79 -4.66 5.97
CA VAL A 138 9.15 -4.61 5.41
C VAL A 138 10.13 -3.99 6.39
N MET A 139 9.77 -2.88 7.05
CA MET A 139 10.64 -2.25 8.06
C MET A 139 10.88 -3.14 9.29
N ILE A 140 9.83 -3.80 9.81
CA ILE A 140 9.96 -4.75 10.92
C ILE A 140 10.91 -5.89 10.50
N THR A 141 10.73 -6.39 9.29
CA THR A 141 11.52 -7.49 8.73
C THR A 141 12.98 -7.09 8.57
N ALA A 142 13.24 -5.88 8.08
CA ALA A 142 14.59 -5.31 7.96
C ALA A 142 15.32 -5.24 9.30
N TRP A 143 14.62 -4.79 10.36
CA TRP A 143 15.21 -4.72 11.69
C TRP A 143 15.43 -6.08 12.33
N ALA A 144 14.62 -7.08 11.99
CA ALA A 144 14.83 -8.45 12.44
C ALA A 144 15.98 -9.14 11.69
N ASP A 145 16.10 -8.92 10.36
CA ASP A 145 17.10 -9.55 9.49
C ASP A 145 18.50 -8.95 9.67
N CYS A 146 18.62 -7.62 9.65
CA CYS A 146 19.92 -6.95 9.77
C CYS A 146 20.24 -6.51 11.21
N GLY A 147 19.25 -6.43 12.10
CA GLY A 147 19.42 -5.84 13.42
C GLY A 147 19.23 -4.32 13.43
N LYS A 148 18.73 -3.79 14.54
CA LYS A 148 18.45 -2.35 14.71
C LYS A 148 19.70 -1.48 14.60
N GLU A 149 20.88 -2.01 14.92
CA GLU A 149 22.17 -1.27 14.94
C GLU A 149 23.05 -1.54 13.71
N ALA A 150 22.59 -2.30 12.72
CA ALA A 150 23.37 -2.57 11.50
C ALA A 150 23.75 -1.29 10.73
N GLU A 151 24.81 -1.40 9.93
CA GLU A 151 25.26 -0.31 9.07
C GLU A 151 24.19 0.11 8.05
N TRP A 152 24.23 1.38 7.66
CA TRP A 152 23.27 1.94 6.71
C TRP A 152 23.25 1.18 5.36
N LYS A 153 24.40 0.67 4.91
CA LYS A 153 24.50 -0.09 3.66
C LYS A 153 23.66 -1.37 3.65
N GLU A 154 23.45 -1.99 4.81
CA GLU A 154 22.66 -3.21 4.95
C GLU A 154 21.16 -2.91 5.04
N LYS A 155 20.81 -1.79 5.68
CA LYS A 155 19.43 -1.34 5.85
C LYS A 155 18.86 -0.62 4.63
N LEU A 156 19.71 0.07 3.87
CA LEU A 156 19.28 0.90 2.73
C LEU A 156 18.44 0.12 1.71
N PRO A 157 18.81 -1.10 1.26
CA PRO A 157 17.98 -1.87 0.34
C PRO A 157 16.58 -2.14 0.91
N TRP A 158 16.48 -2.49 2.19
CA TRP A 158 15.19 -2.69 2.86
C TRP A 158 14.35 -1.42 2.93
N TYR A 159 14.96 -0.28 3.23
CA TYR A 159 14.26 1.01 3.26
C TYR A 159 13.81 1.48 1.89
N LEU A 160 14.56 1.15 0.84
CA LEU A 160 14.12 1.39 -0.53
C LEU A 160 12.90 0.52 -0.87
N VAL A 161 12.89 -0.75 -0.50
CA VAL A 161 11.72 -1.63 -0.67
C VAL A 161 10.50 -1.08 0.09
N ALA A 162 10.66 -0.72 1.37
CA ALA A 162 9.57 -0.13 2.15
C ALA A 162 9.09 1.20 1.54
N GLY A 163 10.03 2.03 1.07
CA GLY A 163 9.77 3.31 0.42
C GLY A 163 8.92 3.17 -0.85
N VAL A 164 9.14 2.12 -1.66
CA VAL A 164 8.29 1.81 -2.82
C VAL A 164 6.84 1.61 -2.38
N TYR A 165 6.58 0.74 -1.40
CA TYR A 165 5.20 0.48 -0.95
C TYR A 165 4.54 1.69 -0.28
N PHE A 166 5.29 2.45 0.52
CA PHE A 166 4.77 3.69 1.10
C PHE A 166 4.47 4.75 0.04
N TYR A 167 5.30 4.85 -0.98
CA TYR A 167 5.11 5.80 -2.06
C TYR A 167 3.86 5.47 -2.86
N ILE A 168 3.69 4.21 -3.28
CA ILE A 168 2.50 3.78 -4.04
C ILE A 168 1.23 4.03 -3.21
N GLY A 169 1.17 3.57 -1.96
CA GLY A 169 -0.04 3.79 -1.14
C GLY A 169 -0.34 5.26 -0.82
N LEU A 170 0.67 6.13 -0.82
CA LEU A 170 0.48 7.57 -0.70
C LEU A 170 -0.01 8.18 -2.02
N ASP A 171 0.53 7.73 -3.14
CA ASP A 171 0.14 8.13 -4.48
C ASP A 171 -1.34 7.79 -4.73
N ASP A 172 -1.79 6.58 -4.41
CA ASP A 172 -3.21 6.16 -4.49
C ASP A 172 -4.16 7.10 -3.74
N CYS A 173 -3.71 7.69 -2.63
CA CYS A 173 -4.54 8.64 -1.89
C CYS A 173 -4.53 10.04 -2.53
N ILE A 174 -3.38 10.48 -3.06
CA ILE A 174 -3.16 11.89 -3.47
C ILE A 174 -3.33 12.08 -4.99
N GLY A 175 -3.25 11.02 -5.78
CA GLY A 175 -3.24 11.03 -7.23
C GLY A 175 -2.03 11.78 -7.78
N ILE A 176 -0.81 11.53 -7.28
CA ILE A 176 0.40 12.24 -7.74
C ILE A 176 0.64 11.92 -9.22
N HIS A 177 0.52 10.65 -9.62
CA HIS A 177 0.68 10.25 -11.01
C HIS A 177 -0.45 10.78 -11.92
N GLU A 178 -1.69 10.89 -11.43
CA GLU A 178 -2.79 11.55 -12.14
C GLU A 178 -2.55 13.06 -12.35
N ASN A 179 -2.11 13.76 -11.30
CA ASN A 179 -1.81 15.20 -11.38
C ASN A 179 -0.70 15.50 -12.40
N PHE A 180 0.21 14.54 -12.63
CA PHE A 180 1.24 14.66 -13.64
C PHE A 180 0.65 14.81 -15.06
N ILE A 181 -0.43 14.09 -15.37
CA ILE A 181 -1.17 14.17 -16.64
C ILE A 181 -1.71 15.59 -16.85
N VAL A 182 -2.28 16.19 -15.79
CA VAL A 182 -2.82 17.55 -15.85
C VAL A 182 -1.72 18.57 -16.12
N TRP A 183 -0.52 18.37 -15.55
CA TRP A 183 0.61 19.26 -15.75
C TRP A 183 1.23 19.10 -17.14
N THR A 184 1.43 17.88 -17.64
CA THR A 184 1.98 17.63 -18.98
C THR A 184 1.06 18.17 -20.07
N ARG A 185 -0.26 17.99 -19.95
CA ARG A 185 -1.23 18.56 -20.91
C ARG A 185 -1.21 20.08 -20.99
N ARG A 186 -0.89 20.76 -19.88
CA ARG A 186 -0.72 22.22 -19.86
C ARG A 186 0.59 22.67 -20.50
N LEU A 187 1.65 21.87 -20.39
CA LEU A 187 2.97 22.20 -20.90
C LEU A 187 3.14 21.89 -22.39
N ILE A 188 2.51 20.83 -22.89
CA ILE A 188 2.64 20.39 -24.29
C ILE A 188 1.27 19.96 -24.85
N PRO A 189 0.40 20.91 -25.22
CA PRO A 189 -0.98 20.61 -25.64
C PRO A 189 -1.09 19.81 -26.95
N GLU A 190 -0.08 19.92 -27.83
CA GLU A 190 -0.09 19.31 -29.17
C GLU A 190 0.46 17.89 -29.22
N ALA A 191 0.90 17.32 -28.09
CA ALA A 191 1.54 16.02 -28.08
C ALA A 191 0.53 14.86 -28.13
N THR A 192 0.01 14.60 -29.33
CA THR A 192 -0.93 13.50 -29.59
C THR A 192 -0.30 12.11 -29.44
N VAL A 193 1.03 12.02 -29.45
CA VAL A 193 1.82 10.78 -29.31
C VAL A 193 1.59 10.11 -27.95
N PHE A 194 1.28 10.88 -26.90
CA PHE A 194 1.06 10.34 -25.56
C PHE A 194 -0.35 9.79 -25.32
N HIS A 195 -1.28 9.90 -26.27
CA HIS A 195 -2.66 9.47 -26.06
C HIS A 195 -2.92 7.96 -26.24
N PHE A 196 -1.93 7.21 -26.75
CA PHE A 196 -2.07 5.76 -27.00
C PHE A 196 -1.87 4.89 -25.77
N ILE A 197 -1.20 5.40 -24.74
CA ILE A 197 -0.98 4.75 -23.44
C ILE A 197 -1.39 5.77 -22.37
N HIS A 198 -1.68 5.35 -21.14
CA HIS A 198 -1.81 6.31 -20.03
C HIS A 198 -0.56 7.20 -19.95
N GLU A 199 -0.77 8.53 -20.03
CA GLU A 199 0.30 9.53 -20.26
C GLU A 199 1.39 9.48 -19.18
N TRP A 200 1.02 9.11 -17.94
CA TRP A 200 1.95 8.96 -16.83
C TRP A 200 2.90 7.76 -17.00
N LEU A 201 2.47 6.69 -17.69
CA LEU A 201 3.27 5.48 -17.89
C LEU A 201 4.56 5.78 -18.67
N TRP A 202 4.56 6.76 -19.57
CA TRP A 202 5.78 7.17 -20.30
C TRP A 202 6.89 7.69 -19.38
N PHE A 203 6.51 8.32 -18.27
CA PHE A 203 7.44 8.89 -17.30
C PHE A 203 7.80 7.88 -16.22
N TYR A 204 6.82 7.10 -15.76
CA TYR A 204 7.02 6.13 -14.70
C TYR A 204 7.56 4.80 -15.18
N ALA A 205 7.31 4.35 -16.42
CA ALA A 205 7.77 3.04 -16.91
C ALA A 205 9.28 2.81 -16.75
N PRO A 206 10.18 3.77 -17.07
CA PRO A 206 11.60 3.59 -16.81
C PRO A 206 11.92 3.43 -15.31
N ILE A 207 11.25 4.22 -14.46
CA ILE A 207 11.41 4.15 -13.00
C ILE A 207 10.90 2.81 -12.47
N ILE A 208 9.73 2.37 -12.92
CA ILE A 208 9.12 1.11 -12.55
C ILE A 208 9.99 -0.06 -13.01
N LEU A 209 10.55 -0.02 -14.21
CA LEU A 209 11.49 -1.04 -14.68
C LEU A 209 12.70 -1.15 -13.75
N VAL A 210 13.27 -0.02 -13.32
CA VAL A 210 14.36 0.00 -12.33
C VAL A 210 13.90 -0.61 -11.01
N VAL A 211 12.69 -0.28 -10.54
CA VAL A 211 12.09 -0.86 -9.33
C VAL A 211 11.92 -2.38 -9.48
N ILE A 212 11.40 -2.88 -10.59
CA ILE A 212 11.22 -4.32 -10.85
C ILE A 212 12.56 -5.05 -10.82
N ILE A 213 13.58 -4.51 -11.50
CA ILE A 213 14.93 -5.07 -11.49
C ILE A 213 15.51 -5.07 -10.07
N PHE A 214 15.36 -3.96 -9.35
CA PHE A 214 15.81 -3.82 -7.98
C PHE A 214 15.13 -4.84 -7.05
N LEU A 215 13.80 -4.92 -7.06
CA LEU A 215 13.01 -5.87 -6.27
C LEU A 215 13.39 -7.31 -6.61
N SER A 216 13.48 -7.66 -7.89
CA SER A 216 13.88 -9.00 -8.35
C SER A 216 15.25 -9.38 -7.80
N ARG A 217 16.25 -8.48 -7.91
CA ARG A 217 17.59 -8.70 -7.37
C ARG A 217 17.59 -8.79 -5.85
N PHE A 218 16.79 -7.97 -5.18
CA PHE A 218 16.64 -7.97 -3.73
C PHE A 218 16.05 -9.31 -3.26
N PHE A 219 14.96 -9.79 -3.87
CA PHE A 219 14.34 -11.07 -3.53
C PHE A 219 15.27 -12.26 -3.79
N LEU A 220 15.95 -12.29 -4.94
CA LEU A 220 16.93 -13.32 -5.26
C LEU A 220 18.10 -13.32 -4.26
N LYS A 221 18.53 -12.16 -3.77
CA LYS A 221 19.62 -12.09 -2.80
C LYS A 221 19.17 -12.50 -1.39
N LYS A 222 17.99 -12.05 -0.96
CA LYS A 222 17.52 -12.23 0.43
C LYS A 222 16.79 -13.54 0.67
N PHE A 223 16.04 -14.05 -0.30
CA PHE A 223 15.15 -15.20 -0.09
C PHE A 223 15.60 -16.49 -0.79
N ARG A 224 16.81 -16.52 -1.37
CA ARG A 224 17.36 -17.72 -2.05
C ARG A 224 17.41 -18.96 -1.17
N TYR A 225 17.47 -18.78 0.15
CA TYR A 225 17.51 -19.86 1.10
C TYR A 225 16.16 -20.61 1.22
N SER A 226 15.06 -20.03 0.77
CA SER A 226 13.73 -20.63 0.83
C SER A 226 12.99 -20.43 -0.50
N TRP A 227 12.91 -21.50 -1.28
CA TRP A 227 12.16 -21.51 -2.55
C TRP A 227 10.70 -21.10 -2.39
N GLY A 228 10.05 -21.49 -1.28
CA GLY A 228 8.68 -21.10 -0.99
C GLY A 228 8.51 -19.57 -0.92
N ILE A 229 9.34 -18.89 -0.12
CA ILE A 229 9.29 -17.42 -0.01
C ILE A 229 9.62 -16.77 -1.36
N LEU A 230 10.65 -17.27 -2.03
CA LEU A 230 11.09 -16.73 -3.32
C LEU A 230 9.98 -16.80 -4.36
N ILE A 231 9.32 -17.96 -4.49
CA ILE A 231 8.17 -18.15 -5.40
C ILE A 231 7.04 -17.20 -5.01
N THR A 232 6.68 -17.10 -3.72
CA THR A 232 5.63 -16.18 -3.27
C THR A 232 5.94 -14.73 -3.66
N MET A 233 7.18 -14.27 -3.47
CA MET A 233 7.60 -12.91 -3.82
C MET A 233 7.56 -12.65 -5.33
N PHE A 234 7.99 -13.61 -6.14
CA PHE A 234 7.94 -13.46 -7.60
C PHE A 234 6.51 -13.54 -8.15
N VAL A 235 5.66 -14.39 -7.60
CA VAL A 235 4.23 -14.43 -7.94
C VAL A 235 3.57 -13.10 -7.57
N ALA A 236 3.84 -12.57 -6.38
CA ALA A 236 3.37 -11.25 -5.97
C ALA A 236 3.82 -10.14 -6.93
N LEU A 237 5.10 -10.16 -7.34
CA LEU A 237 5.63 -9.22 -8.31
C LEU A 237 4.98 -9.37 -9.68
N THR A 238 4.67 -10.59 -10.13
CA THR A 238 3.96 -10.80 -11.39
C THR A 238 2.56 -10.19 -11.36
N PHE A 239 1.79 -10.40 -10.29
CA PHE A 239 0.47 -9.78 -10.14
C PHE A 239 0.56 -8.25 -10.18
N TRP A 240 1.54 -7.66 -9.50
CA TRP A 240 1.72 -6.22 -9.50
C TRP A 240 2.20 -5.68 -10.86
N VAL A 241 3.13 -6.35 -11.54
CA VAL A 241 3.61 -5.93 -12.88
C VAL A 241 2.53 -6.11 -13.94
N SER A 242 1.66 -7.11 -13.80
CA SER A 242 0.57 -7.30 -14.76
C SER A 242 -0.37 -6.10 -14.82
N VAL A 243 -0.58 -5.37 -13.72
CA VAL A 243 -1.41 -4.14 -13.69
C VAL A 243 -0.95 -3.14 -14.75
N LEU A 244 0.35 -2.84 -14.78
CA LEU A 244 0.93 -1.89 -15.74
C LEU A 244 0.77 -2.35 -17.19
N LEU A 245 0.83 -3.65 -17.43
CA LEU A 245 0.57 -4.22 -18.76
C LEU A 245 -0.92 -4.08 -19.11
N LEU A 246 -1.82 -4.35 -18.17
CA LEU A 246 -3.27 -4.24 -18.36
C LEU A 246 -3.67 -2.78 -18.62
N GLU A 247 -3.20 -1.82 -17.84
CA GLU A 247 -3.43 -0.38 -18.04
C GLU A 247 -2.87 0.14 -19.37
N GLY A 248 -1.71 -0.37 -19.78
CA GLY A 248 -1.10 -0.04 -21.07
C GLY A 248 -1.91 -0.54 -22.26
N LEU A 249 -2.59 -1.68 -22.10
CA LEU A 249 -3.45 -2.28 -23.12
C LEU A 249 -4.90 -1.76 -23.06
N ALA A 250 -5.32 -1.18 -21.93
CA ALA A 250 -6.69 -0.73 -21.68
C ALA A 250 -7.21 0.19 -22.81
N LYS A 251 -6.55 1.33 -23.03
CA LYS A 251 -6.97 2.35 -24.02
C LYS A 251 -6.98 1.88 -25.46
N SER A 252 -6.02 1.03 -25.82
CA SER A 252 -5.77 0.66 -27.22
C SER A 252 -6.49 -0.60 -27.66
N ILE A 253 -6.79 -1.50 -26.73
CA ILE A 253 -7.36 -2.82 -27.03
C ILE A 253 -8.72 -3.01 -26.36
N VAL A 254 -8.86 -2.64 -25.10
CA VAL A 254 -10.02 -3.04 -24.28
C VAL A 254 -11.14 -2.00 -24.32
N ASP A 255 -10.84 -0.72 -24.19
CA ASP A 255 -11.81 0.37 -24.26
C ASP A 255 -12.67 0.32 -25.55
N PRO A 256 -12.11 0.00 -26.73
CA PRO A 256 -12.90 -0.17 -27.95
C PRO A 256 -13.85 -1.38 -27.95
N MET A 257 -13.65 -2.37 -27.08
CA MET A 257 -14.46 -3.60 -27.02
C MET A 257 -15.75 -3.42 -26.23
N GLY A 258 -15.91 -2.31 -25.50
CA GLY A 258 -17.12 -1.96 -24.78
C GLY A 258 -16.95 -1.93 -23.25
N LEU A 259 -17.95 -1.36 -22.57
CA LEU A 259 -17.90 -1.04 -21.14
C LEU A 259 -17.70 -2.29 -20.24
N ASP A 260 -18.29 -3.43 -20.60
CA ASP A 260 -18.18 -4.66 -19.82
C ASP A 260 -16.75 -5.23 -19.82
N TYR A 261 -16.05 -5.11 -20.94
CA TYR A 261 -14.65 -5.53 -21.07
C TYR A 261 -13.71 -4.62 -20.26
N GLY A 262 -13.93 -3.30 -20.32
CA GLY A 262 -13.20 -2.35 -19.48
C GLY A 262 -13.40 -2.64 -17.99
N ARG A 263 -14.63 -2.94 -17.59
CA ARG A 263 -14.96 -3.27 -16.20
C ARG A 263 -14.31 -4.56 -15.70
N LEU A 264 -14.27 -5.59 -16.54
CA LEU A 264 -13.58 -6.84 -16.24
C LEU A 264 -12.07 -6.60 -16.10
N LEU A 265 -11.49 -5.82 -17.01
CA LEU A 265 -10.06 -5.48 -16.97
C LEU A 265 -9.70 -4.77 -15.67
N ILE A 266 -10.43 -3.71 -15.31
CA ILE A 266 -10.26 -2.95 -14.05
C ILE A 266 -10.40 -3.90 -12.85
N GLY A 267 -11.40 -4.78 -12.86
CA GLY A 267 -11.57 -5.76 -11.79
C GLY A 267 -10.33 -6.67 -11.65
N ILE A 268 -9.78 -7.16 -12.76
CA ILE A 268 -8.56 -7.98 -12.75
C ILE A 268 -7.36 -7.17 -12.28
N GLU A 269 -7.22 -5.93 -12.75
CA GLU A 269 -6.13 -5.01 -12.44
C GLU A 269 -6.07 -4.70 -10.94
N GLU A 270 -7.10 -4.06 -10.41
CA GLU A 270 -7.24 -3.67 -9.01
C GLU A 270 -7.19 -4.89 -8.07
N GLY A 271 -7.77 -6.00 -8.51
CA GLY A 271 -7.70 -7.28 -7.80
C GLY A 271 -6.29 -7.84 -7.73
N SER A 272 -5.55 -7.76 -8.83
CA SER A 272 -4.17 -8.23 -8.91
C SER A 272 -3.24 -7.39 -8.06
N GLU A 273 -3.43 -6.07 -8.01
CA GLU A 273 -2.67 -5.19 -7.12
C GLU A 273 -2.86 -5.55 -5.64
N MET A 274 -4.11 -5.57 -5.17
CA MET A 274 -4.41 -5.89 -3.77
C MET A 274 -3.97 -7.31 -3.38
N PHE A 275 -4.15 -8.27 -4.28
CA PHE A 275 -3.74 -9.65 -4.03
C PHE A 275 -2.21 -9.78 -4.03
N GLY A 276 -1.52 -9.13 -4.97
CA GLY A 276 -0.06 -9.02 -5.01
C GLY A 276 0.50 -8.43 -3.71
N ALA A 277 -0.07 -7.33 -3.21
CA ALA A 277 0.30 -6.73 -1.94
C ALA A 277 0.12 -7.69 -0.75
N THR A 278 -0.95 -8.50 -0.76
CA THR A 278 -1.17 -9.57 0.24
C THR A 278 -0.10 -10.63 0.18
N LEU A 279 0.27 -11.07 -1.02
CA LEU A 279 1.31 -12.09 -1.21
C LEU A 279 2.69 -11.58 -0.82
N PHE A 280 3.03 -10.31 -1.12
CA PHE A 280 4.24 -9.69 -0.60
C PHE A 280 4.25 -9.72 0.94
N MET A 281 3.16 -9.29 1.56
CA MET A 281 3.02 -9.28 3.01
C MET A 281 3.14 -10.69 3.60
N LEU A 282 2.57 -11.70 2.93
CA LEU A 282 2.70 -13.10 3.30
C LEU A 282 4.14 -13.57 3.20
N GLY A 283 4.84 -13.28 2.10
CA GLY A 283 6.24 -13.62 1.91
C GLY A 283 7.14 -13.03 3.00
N PHE A 284 6.99 -11.74 3.31
CA PHE A 284 7.75 -11.09 4.38
C PHE A 284 7.38 -11.64 5.74
N SER A 285 6.10 -11.96 5.98
CA SER A 285 5.62 -12.62 7.19
C SER A 285 6.24 -14.01 7.38
N ILE A 286 6.35 -14.84 6.32
CA ILE A 286 7.04 -16.15 6.38
C ILE A 286 8.51 -15.92 6.71
N HIS A 287 9.17 -14.99 6.02
CA HIS A 287 10.58 -14.68 6.28
C HIS A 287 10.81 -14.23 7.72
N LEU A 288 10.03 -13.27 8.19
CA LEU A 288 10.08 -12.74 9.55
C LEU A 288 9.89 -13.84 10.59
N LYS A 289 8.96 -14.77 10.36
CA LYS A 289 8.76 -15.94 11.22
C LYS A 289 10.01 -16.84 11.24
N ASN A 290 10.63 -17.09 10.08
CA ASN A 290 11.79 -17.97 9.96
C ASN A 290 13.06 -17.42 10.63
N ILE A 291 13.17 -16.10 10.77
CA ILE A 291 14.32 -15.42 11.40
C ILE A 291 14.06 -15.02 12.85
N ALA A 292 12.82 -15.11 13.33
CA ALA A 292 12.48 -14.79 14.71
C ALA A 292 13.09 -15.83 15.68
N PRO A 293 13.82 -15.41 16.72
CA PRO A 293 14.35 -16.33 17.72
C PRO A 293 13.18 -16.92 18.54
N GLY A 294 12.78 -18.15 18.22
CA GLY A 294 11.69 -18.83 18.92
C GLY A 294 11.15 -20.11 18.26
N GLU A 295 11.38 -20.32 16.97
CA GLU A 295 11.08 -21.59 16.30
C GLU A 295 12.27 -22.01 15.45
N SER A 296 13.27 -22.62 16.10
CA SER A 296 14.23 -23.47 15.37
C SER A 296 13.43 -24.43 14.49
N PRO A 297 13.73 -24.55 13.18
CA PRO A 297 13.11 -25.58 12.37
C PRO A 297 13.43 -26.91 13.05
N THR A 298 12.40 -27.64 13.49
CA THR A 298 12.55 -29.07 13.74
C THR A 298 13.19 -29.64 12.48
N PRO A 299 14.38 -30.26 12.55
CA PRO A 299 14.97 -30.90 11.40
C PRO A 299 13.94 -31.92 10.92
N ASN A 300 13.45 -31.74 9.70
CA ASN A 300 12.71 -32.81 9.04
C ASN A 300 13.59 -34.06 9.09
N GLY A 301 12.96 -35.15 9.50
CA GLY A 301 13.60 -36.40 9.89
C GLY A 301 14.62 -36.92 8.88
N GLN A 302 15.58 -37.64 9.46
CA GLN A 302 16.30 -38.73 8.82
C GLN A 302 15.34 -39.69 8.12
#